data_AF-A0A7C2FBU0-F1
#
_entry.id   AF-A0A7C2FBU0-F1
#
_cell.length_a   1.000
_cell.length_b   1.000
_cell.length_c   1.000
_cell.angle_alpha   90.00
_cell.angle_beta   90.00
_cell.angle_gamma   90.00
#
_symmetry.space_group_name_H-M   'P 1'
#
loop_
_entity.id
_entity.type
_entity.pdbx_description
1 polymer ?
#
loop_
_entity_poly.entity_id
_entity_poly.type
_entity_poly.pdbx_seq_one_letter_code
_entity_poly.pdbx_strand_id
1 'polypeptide(L)'
;MLFNFFRRIKRHPCYSLQKDIFINSDGKASACCMDWKQDLRIDDANKHTIYEIYKNPSIKELPEKHFDSEDNYLSICYKYKYWSWLLKIADYKI
;
A
#
# COMPACT_ATOMS: atom_id res chain seq x y z
N MET A 1 -16.66 -29.11 -19.73
CA MET A 1 -16.02 -27.78 -19.71
C MET A 1 -16.69 -26.98 -18.59
N LEU A 2 -16.18 -27.09 -17.37
CA LEU A 2 -16.77 -26.43 -16.19
C LEU A 2 -16.24 -25.00 -16.13
N PHE A 3 -17.10 -24.03 -16.42
CA PHE A 3 -16.82 -22.61 -16.26
C PHE A 3 -16.60 -22.31 -14.78
N ASN A 4 -15.34 -22.03 -14.42
CA ASN A 4 -14.96 -21.54 -13.10
C ASN A 4 -15.52 -20.12 -12.91
N PHE A 5 -16.64 -20.02 -12.20
CA PHE A 5 -17.27 -18.76 -11.81
C PHE A 5 -16.53 -18.17 -10.60
N PHE A 6 -15.26 -17.81 -10.77
CA PHE A 6 -14.54 -17.03 -9.75
C PHE A 6 -15.09 -15.60 -9.77
N ARG A 7 -16.04 -15.32 -8.87
CA ARG A 7 -16.43 -13.95 -8.53
C ARG A 7 -15.15 -13.21 -8.08
N ARG A 8 -14.56 -12.39 -8.96
CA ARG A 8 -13.44 -11.51 -8.62
C ARG A 8 -13.87 -10.64 -7.43
N ILE A 9 -13.28 -10.86 -6.27
CA ILE A 9 -13.47 -9.96 -5.12
C ILE A 9 -12.95 -8.60 -5.55
N LYS A 10 -13.81 -7.58 -5.53
CA LYS A 10 -13.42 -6.20 -5.84
C LYS A 10 -12.35 -5.79 -4.83
N ARG A 11 -11.12 -5.56 -5.30
CA ARG A 11 -10.03 -5.08 -4.44
C ARG A 11 -10.33 -3.62 -4.08
N HIS A 12 -10.40 -3.33 -2.80
CA HIS A 12 -10.41 -1.95 -2.31
C HIS A 12 -8.96 -1.46 -2.20
N PRO A 13 -8.71 -0.17 -2.39
CA PRO A 13 -7.36 0.37 -2.29
C PRO A 13 -6.85 0.13 -0.87
N CYS A 14 -5.57 -0.22 -0.74
CA CYS A 14 -4.93 -0.24 0.56
C CYS A 14 -5.09 1.13 1.24
N TYR A 15 -5.68 1.15 2.43
CA TYR A 15 -5.85 2.37 3.22
C TYR A 15 -4.51 3.06 3.51
N SER A 16 -3.45 2.28 3.74
CA SER A 16 -2.13 2.81 4.07
C SER A 16 -1.52 3.63 2.94
N LEU A 17 -1.80 3.30 1.68
CA LEU A 17 -1.32 4.12 0.55
C LEU A 17 -1.99 5.50 0.48
N GLN A 18 -3.13 5.68 1.15
CA GLN A 18 -3.88 6.94 1.13
C GLN A 18 -3.58 7.83 2.33
N LYS A 19 -3.29 7.24 3.49
CA LYS A 19 -3.32 7.98 4.76
C LYS A 19 -2.10 7.80 5.65
N ASP A 20 -1.29 6.78 5.39
CA ASP A 20 -0.18 6.43 6.26
C ASP A 20 1.15 6.77 5.58
N ILE A 21 2.11 7.20 6.38
CA ILE A 21 3.50 7.37 5.98
C ILE A 21 4.35 6.67 7.03
N PHE A 22 5.29 5.87 6.57
CA PHE A 22 6.16 5.08 7.44
C PHE A 22 7.57 5.64 7.37
N ILE A 23 8.08 6.11 8.50
CA ILE A 23 9.48 6.50 8.64
C ILE A 23 10.28 5.26 9.01
N ASN A 24 11.21 4.88 8.16
CA ASN A 24 12.08 3.73 8.35
C ASN A 24 13.25 4.08 9.28
N SER A 25 13.94 3.06 9.79
CA SER A 25 15.06 3.24 10.72
C SER A 25 16.25 3.99 10.13
N ASP A 26 16.36 4.06 8.79
CA ASP A 26 17.35 4.88 8.09
C ASP A 26 16.87 6.31 7.80
N GLY A 27 15.72 6.70 8.37
CA GLY A 27 15.11 8.01 8.23
C GLY A 27 14.35 8.21 6.92
N LYS A 28 14.33 7.24 6.01
CA LYS A 28 13.58 7.37 4.74
C LYS A 28 12.09 7.13 4.96
N ALA A 29 11.26 7.86 4.24
CA ALA A 29 9.80 7.71 4.29
C ALA A 29 9.30 6.81 3.15
N SER A 30 8.44 5.84 3.46
CA SER A 30 7.78 4.94 2.49
C SER A 30 6.26 4.92 2.70
N ALA A 31 5.54 4.49 1.66
CA ALA A 31 4.08 4.46 1.64
C ALA A 31 3.44 3.20 2.27
N CYS A 32 4.24 2.23 2.69
CA CYS A 32 3.75 0.96 3.22
C CYS A 32 4.69 0.36 4.26
N CYS A 33 4.16 -0.06 5.41
CA CYS A 33 4.94 -0.77 6.45
C CYS A 33 5.45 -2.14 6.01
N MET A 34 4.79 -2.75 5.02
CA MET A 34 5.22 -4.04 4.45
C MET A 34 6.33 -3.87 3.42
N ASP A 35 6.72 -2.63 3.09
CA ASP A 35 7.74 -2.30 2.11
C ASP A 35 9.15 -2.22 2.70
N TRP A 36 9.65 -3.38 3.10
CA TRP A 36 10.98 -3.55 3.65
C TRP A 36 12.10 -3.23 2.65
N LYS A 37 11.81 -3.32 1.35
CA LYS A 37 12.75 -2.94 0.28
C LYS A 37 12.70 -1.45 -0.04
N GLN A 38 11.71 -0.73 0.48
CA GLN A 38 11.46 0.67 0.20
C GLN A 38 11.22 0.94 -1.30
N ASP A 39 10.56 0.01 -2.01
CA ASP A 39 10.16 0.15 -3.42
C ASP A 39 9.16 1.31 -3.63
N LEU A 40 8.38 1.66 -2.59
CA LEU A 40 7.40 2.74 -2.51
C LEU A 40 7.92 3.92 -1.67
N ARG A 41 9.16 4.35 -1.94
CA ARG A 41 9.76 5.48 -1.26
C ARG A 41 9.06 6.80 -1.64
N ILE A 42 8.72 7.58 -0.62
CA ILE A 42 8.10 8.91 -0.74
C ILE A 42 9.16 9.99 -0.57
N ASP A 43 9.95 9.91 0.50
CA ASP A 43 10.84 11.02 0.90
C ASP A 43 11.94 10.60 1.91
N ASP A 44 12.54 11.58 2.60
CA ASP A 44 13.60 11.44 3.61
C ASP A 44 13.38 12.41 4.79
N ALA A 45 13.11 11.85 5.98
CA ALA A 45 12.90 12.61 7.22
C ALA A 45 14.17 13.25 7.78
N ASN A 46 15.36 12.90 7.25
CA ASN A 46 16.58 13.64 7.55
C ASN A 46 16.68 14.96 6.77
N LYS A 47 15.82 15.18 5.78
CA LYS A 47 15.85 16.35 4.88
C LYS A 47 14.61 17.22 5.00
N HIS A 48 13.44 16.59 5.15
CA HIS A 48 12.16 17.26 5.17
C HIS A 48 11.40 16.94 6.46
N THR A 49 10.64 17.91 6.94
CA THR A 49 9.73 17.72 8.07
C THR A 49 8.62 16.73 7.71
N ILE A 50 8.02 16.10 8.72
CA ILE A 50 6.89 15.17 8.52
C ILE A 50 5.75 15.85 7.73
N TYR A 51 5.51 17.14 7.98
CA TYR A 51 4.48 17.90 7.27
C TYR A 51 4.77 18.04 5.77
N GLU A 52 6.01 18.40 5.43
CA GLU A 52 6.45 18.51 4.03
C GLU A 52 6.37 17.15 3.32
N ILE A 53 6.82 16.09 3.99
CA ILE A 53 6.71 14.71 3.50
C ILE A 53 5.24 14.35 3.25
N TYR A 54 4.32 14.69 4.17
CA TYR A 54 2.89 14.41 4.00
C TYR A 54 2.24 15.21 2.86
N LYS A 55 2.81 16.36 2.51
CA LYS A 55 2.37 17.16 1.35
C LYS A 55 2.99 16.70 0.04
N ASN A 56 3.87 15.71 0.05
CA ASN A 56 4.52 15.19 -1.15
C ASN A 56 3.46 14.69 -2.16
N PRO A 57 3.47 15.19 -3.41
CA PRO A 57 2.48 14.83 -4.43
C PRO A 57 2.40 13.33 -4.71
N SER A 58 3.50 12.60 -4.56
CA SER A 58 3.57 11.16 -4.80
C SER A 58 2.58 10.36 -3.94
N ILE A 59 2.22 10.87 -2.75
CA ILE A 59 1.23 10.23 -1.87
C ILE A 59 -0.15 10.18 -2.52
N LYS A 60 -0.54 11.22 -3.28
CA LYS A 60 -1.84 11.28 -3.94
C LYS A 60 -1.92 10.39 -5.18
N GLU A 61 -0.79 10.15 -5.84
CA GLU A 61 -0.71 9.34 -7.05
C GLU A 61 -0.72 7.82 -6.77
N LEU A 62 -0.23 7.41 -5.59
CA LEU A 62 -0.11 5.98 -5.24
C LEU A 62 -1.47 5.25 -5.16
N PRO A 63 -2.54 5.83 -4.57
CA PRO A 63 -3.87 5.24 -4.61
C PRO A 63 -4.41 5.09 -6.03
N GLU A 64 -4.21 6.08 -6.89
CA GLU A 64 -4.68 6.05 -8.29
C GLU A 64 -3.97 4.94 -9.07
N LYS A 65 -2.64 4.85 -8.96
CA LYS A 65 -1.84 3.76 -9.57
C LYS A 65 -2.24 2.37 -9.04
N HIS A 66 -2.71 2.31 -7.80
CA HIS A 66 -3.20 1.08 -7.20
C HIS A 66 -4.60 0.68 -7.70
N PHE A 67 -5.46 1.64 -8.05
CA PHE A 67 -6.81 1.42 -8.58
C PHE A 67 -6.83 1.05 -10.06
N ASP A 68 -6.02 1.73 -10.88
CA ASP A 68 -6.06 1.62 -12.34
C ASP A 68 -5.34 0.37 -12.88
N SER A 69 -4.51 -0.29 -12.08
CA SER A 69 -3.80 -1.48 -12.54
C SER A 69 -4.58 -2.75 -12.24
N GLU A 70 -5.17 -3.34 -13.28
CA GLU A 70 -5.77 -4.69 -13.22
C GLU A 70 -4.78 -5.75 -12.72
N ASP A 71 -3.46 -5.51 -12.81
CA ASP A 71 -2.44 -6.18 -12.01
C ASP A 71 -1.11 -5.38 -12.08
N ASN A 72 -0.35 -5.36 -10.98
CA ASN A 72 1.12 -5.23 -10.95
C ASN A 72 1.86 -3.88 -10.96
N TYR A 73 1.25 -2.69 -10.92
CA TYR A 73 2.10 -1.48 -10.97
C TYR A 73 2.95 -1.28 -9.70
N LEU A 74 2.40 -1.63 -8.53
CA LEU A 74 3.14 -1.65 -7.28
C LEU A 74 3.56 -3.08 -6.99
N SER A 75 4.81 -3.41 -7.36
CA SER A 75 5.43 -4.75 -7.26
C SER A 75 5.18 -5.42 -5.91
N ILE A 76 5.13 -4.63 -4.84
CA ILE A 76 4.92 -5.11 -3.49
C ILE A 76 3.46 -5.44 -3.18
N CYS A 77 2.51 -4.69 -3.71
CA CYS A 77 1.09 -4.91 -3.47
C CYS A 77 0.61 -6.23 -4.11
N TYR A 78 1.21 -6.63 -5.23
CA TYR A 78 0.92 -7.94 -5.82
C TYR A 78 1.47 -9.10 -4.96
N LYS A 79 2.70 -8.96 -4.46
CA LYS A 79 3.38 -9.99 -3.66
C LYS A 79 2.74 -10.16 -2.29
N TYR A 80 2.39 -9.05 -1.64
CA TYR A 80 1.82 -9.05 -0.30
C TYR A 80 0.31 -8.90 -0.38
N LYS A 81 -0.41 -10.02 -0.23
CA LYS A 81 -1.87 -10.05 -0.14
C LYS A 81 -2.36 -9.55 1.22
N TYR A 82 -1.99 -8.34 1.63
CA TYR A 82 -2.39 -7.76 2.93
C TYR A 82 -3.92 -7.76 3.13
N TRP A 83 -4.68 -7.54 2.06
CA TRP A 83 -6.15 -7.71 2.03
C TRP A 83 -6.64 -9.08 2.54
N SER A 84 -5.87 -10.15 2.32
CA SER A 84 -6.22 -11.49 2.81
C SER A 84 -6.11 -11.61 4.34
N TRP A 85 -5.31 -10.75 4.98
CA TRP A 85 -5.23 -10.66 6.44
C TRP A 85 -6.40 -9.90 7.03
N LEU A 86 -6.89 -8.83 6.39
CA LEU A 86 -8.07 -8.08 6.85
C LEU A 86 -9.32 -8.97 6.96
N LEU A 87 -9.53 -9.88 6.01
CA LEU A 87 -10.62 -10.86 6.09
C LEU A 87 -10.46 -11.83 7.28
N LYS A 88 -9.22 -12.22 7.60
CA LYS A 88 -8.94 -13.10 8.75
C LYS A 88 -9.09 -12.39 10.10
N ILE A 89 -8.81 -11.09 10.16
CA ILE A 89 -8.98 -10.29 11.39
C ILE A 89 -10.46 -10.14 11.74
N ALA A 90 -11.36 -10.08 10.75
CA ALA A 90 -12.80 -10.07 11.02
C ALA A 90 -13.30 -11.35 11.73
N ASP A 91 -12.60 -12.48 11.53
CA ASP A 91 -12.88 -13.75 12.20
C ASP A 91 -12.22 -13.85 13.59
N TYR A 92 -11.28 -12.95 13.92
CA TYR A 92 -10.73 -12.84 15.26
C TYR A 92 -11.74 -12.13 16.17
N LYS A 93 -12.51 -12.92 16.92
CA LYS A 93 -13.28 -12.41 18.07
C LYS A 93 -12.29 -11.99 19.16
N ILE A 94 -12.23 -10.69 19.43
CA ILE A 94 -11.57 -10.11 20.61
C ILE A 94 -12.45 -10.34 21.83
#